data_AF-A0A212ELY7-F1
#
_entry.id   AF-A0A212ELY7-F1
#
_cell.length_a   1.000
_cell.length_b   1.000
_cell.length_c   1.000
_cell.angle_alpha   90.00
_cell.angle_beta   90.00
_cell.angle_gamma   90.00
#
_symmetry.space_group_name_H-M   'P 1'
#
loop_
_entity.id
_entity.type
_entity.pdbx_description
1 polymer ?
#
loop_
_entity_poly.entity_id
_entity_poly.type
_entity_poly.pdbx_seq_one_letter_code
_entity_poly.pdbx_strand_id
1 'polypeptide(L)'
;MTNQVQDKFVRLWIFSHHIYNRKKREEIVKIAHDYDLNGFCLPGKPGIICVEGSEDSCFNWWKIIKNMNWKKIVIRKTETFDDSVRIKEQKFSNFEEIVFQNSNKKNSDMSAFSKFIDDHGLSHIFNDLFNLS
;
A
#
# COMPACT_ATOMS: atom_id res chain seq x y z
N MET A 1 -31.37 -20.11 -2.28
CA MET A 1 -29.93 -20.24 -1.98
C MET A 1 -29.37 -18.84 -1.92
N THR A 2 -29.24 -18.27 -0.73
CA THR A 2 -28.56 -16.98 -0.56
C THR A 2 -27.06 -17.25 -0.69
N ASN A 3 -26.44 -16.79 -1.78
CA ASN A 3 -24.99 -16.69 -1.83
C ASN A 3 -24.55 -15.85 -0.64
N GLN A 4 -23.92 -16.48 0.35
CA GLN A 4 -23.19 -15.76 1.37
C GLN A 4 -22.04 -15.09 0.63
N VAL A 5 -22.09 -13.75 0.50
CA VAL A 5 -20.93 -12.99 0.05
C VAL A 5 -19.90 -13.19 1.16
N GLN A 6 -18.86 -13.97 0.87
CA GLN A 6 -17.76 -14.14 1.81
C GLN A 6 -16.99 -12.82 1.81
N ASP A 7 -17.16 -12.04 2.87
CA ASP A 7 -16.42 -10.79 3.03
C ASP A 7 -14.92 -11.11 3.08
N LYS A 8 -14.14 -10.32 2.35
CA LYS A 8 -12.70 -10.49 2.25
C LYS A 8 -11.97 -9.25 2.71
N PHE A 9 -10.90 -9.49 3.43
CA PHE A 9 -9.87 -8.51 3.72
C PHE A 9 -8.75 -8.64 2.69
N VAL A 10 -8.27 -7.52 2.16
CA VAL A 10 -7.21 -7.52 1.14
C VAL A 10 -6.14 -6.52 1.50
N ARG A 11 -4.91 -6.86 1.09
CA ARG A 11 -3.78 -5.95 1.04
C ARG A 11 -3.30 -5.82 -0.39
N LEU A 12 -3.27 -4.60 -0.92
CA LEU A 12 -2.72 -4.29 -2.23
C LEU A 12 -1.34 -3.65 -2.08
N TRP A 13 -0.36 -4.22 -2.76
CA TRP A 13 1.00 -3.70 -2.87
C TRP A 13 1.18 -3.04 -4.24
N ILE A 14 1.28 -1.72 -4.26
CA ILE A 14 1.27 -0.91 -5.46
C ILE A 14 2.63 -0.27 -5.67
N PHE A 15 3.14 -0.40 -6.89
CA PHE A 15 4.43 0.14 -7.31
C PHE A 15 4.21 1.22 -8.36
N SER A 16 4.80 2.40 -8.14
CA SER A 16 4.80 3.50 -9.08
C SER A 16 6.23 3.86 -9.50
N HIS A 17 6.39 4.36 -10.72
CA HIS A 17 7.69 4.88 -11.16
C HIS A 17 8.22 5.98 -10.23
N HIS A 18 7.34 6.85 -9.70
CA HIS A 18 7.63 7.79 -8.63
C HIS A 18 6.35 8.44 -8.10
N ILE A 19 6.41 9.01 -6.88
CA ILE A 19 5.29 9.78 -6.28
C ILE A 19 5.81 11.10 -5.69
N TYR A 20 6.18 12.06 -6.56
CA TYR A 20 6.76 13.35 -6.12
C TYR A 20 5.75 14.50 -6.01
N ASN A 21 4.63 14.42 -6.72
CA ASN A 21 3.64 15.49 -6.73
C ASN A 21 2.91 15.55 -5.38
N ARG A 22 3.07 16.64 -4.64
CA ARG A 22 2.48 16.83 -3.30
C ARG A 22 0.95 16.69 -3.30
N LYS A 23 0.25 17.38 -4.22
CA LYS A 23 -1.22 17.29 -4.33
C LYS A 23 -1.67 15.85 -4.55
N LYS A 24 -0.94 15.10 -5.38
CA LYS A 24 -1.24 13.69 -5.61
C LYS A 24 -1.09 12.86 -4.33
N ARG A 25 -0.07 13.11 -3.51
CA ARG A 25 0.13 12.40 -2.24
C ARG A 25 -0.97 12.71 -1.23
N GLU A 26 -1.31 13.99 -1.09
CA GLU A 26 -2.40 14.44 -0.22
C GLU A 26 -3.72 13.78 -0.66
N GLU A 27 -3.98 13.70 -1.96
CA GLU A 27 -5.17 13.04 -2.51
C GLU A 27 -5.19 11.52 -2.25
N ILE A 28 -4.05 10.83 -2.38
CA ILE A 28 -3.91 9.39 -2.08
C ILE A 28 -4.32 9.11 -0.63
N VAL A 29 -3.79 9.89 0.32
CA VAL A 29 -4.07 9.75 1.76
C VAL A 29 -5.53 10.10 2.05
N LYS A 30 -6.01 11.24 1.53
CA LYS A 30 -7.39 11.69 1.72
C LYS A 30 -8.41 10.64 1.26
N ILE A 31 -8.28 10.14 0.02
CA ILE A 31 -9.22 9.16 -0.51
C ILE A 31 -9.11 7.84 0.27
N ALA A 32 -7.93 7.46 0.78
CA ALA A 32 -7.82 6.26 1.61
C ALA A 32 -8.65 6.37 2.90
N HIS A 33 -8.61 7.53 3.56
CA HIS A 33 -9.47 7.79 4.72
C HIS A 33 -10.96 7.82 4.37
N ASP A 34 -11.33 8.41 3.22
CA ASP A 34 -12.74 8.44 2.76
C ASP A 34 -13.31 7.02 2.55
N TYR A 35 -12.44 6.03 2.30
CA TYR A 35 -12.79 4.60 2.12
C TYR A 35 -12.56 3.73 3.36
N ASP A 36 -12.21 4.31 4.51
CA ASP A 36 -11.84 3.59 5.75
C ASP A 36 -10.72 2.55 5.54
N LEU A 37 -9.70 2.94 4.78
CA LEU A 37 -8.56 2.10 4.46
C LEU A 37 -7.36 2.42 5.35
N ASN A 38 -6.54 1.40 5.61
CA ASN A 38 -5.28 1.50 6.32
C ASN A 38 -4.11 1.26 5.37
N GLY A 39 -2.89 1.61 5.79
CA GLY A 39 -1.68 1.36 5.01
C GLY A 39 -0.77 2.57 4.96
N PHE A 40 -0.07 2.74 3.83
CA PHE A 40 0.83 3.86 3.68
C PHE A 40 1.10 4.23 2.23
N CYS A 41 1.47 5.49 2.02
CA CYS A 41 2.13 5.98 0.83
C CYS A 41 3.59 6.31 1.17
N LEU A 42 4.55 5.64 0.53
CA LEU A 42 5.96 5.95 0.60
C LEU A 42 6.39 6.71 -0.67
N PRO A 43 6.59 8.04 -0.58
CA PRO A 43 7.04 8.86 -1.70
C PRO A 43 8.48 8.50 -2.07
N GLY A 44 8.80 8.55 -3.36
CA GLY A 44 10.15 8.22 -3.80
C GLY A 44 10.23 7.90 -5.28
N LYS A 45 11.37 7.31 -5.67
CA LYS A 45 11.60 6.66 -6.96
C LYS A 45 12.35 5.34 -6.72
N PRO A 46 11.66 4.20 -6.72
CA PRO A 46 10.21 4.06 -6.96
C PRO A 46 9.37 4.62 -5.81
N GLY A 47 8.10 4.88 -6.09
CA GLY A 47 7.12 5.14 -5.03
C GLY A 47 6.34 3.86 -4.73
N ILE A 48 6.03 3.64 -3.47
CA ILE A 48 5.38 2.41 -2.99
C ILE A 48 4.12 2.81 -2.24
N ILE A 49 3.02 2.10 -2.48
CA ILE A 49 1.79 2.28 -1.73
C ILE A 49 1.34 0.90 -1.25
N CYS A 50 1.02 0.79 0.03
CA CYS A 50 0.33 -0.35 0.60
C CYS A 50 -1.04 0.11 1.05
N VAL A 51 -2.08 -0.65 0.73
CA VAL A 51 -3.45 -0.36 1.20
C VAL A 51 -4.12 -1.65 1.68
N GLU A 52 -4.77 -1.57 2.83
CA GLU A 52 -5.40 -2.67 3.57
C GLU A 52 -6.85 -2.30 3.93
N GLY A 53 -7.78 -3.23 3.73
CA GLY A 53 -9.19 -3.03 4.09
C GLY A 53 -10.11 -4.07 3.45
N SER A 54 -11.40 -3.77 3.38
CA SER A 54 -12.35 -4.63 2.66
C SER A 54 -12.02 -4.68 1.16
N GLU A 55 -12.40 -5.79 0.50
CA GLU A 55 -12.17 -5.97 -0.94
C GLU A 55 -12.77 -4.85 -1.78
N ASP A 56 -14.03 -4.51 -1.55
CA ASP A 56 -14.69 -3.46 -2.29
C ASP A 56 -14.05 -2.09 -2.07
N SER A 57 -13.70 -1.73 -0.83
CA SER A 57 -13.06 -0.44 -0.55
C SER A 57 -11.69 -0.34 -1.22
N CYS A 58 -10.85 -1.38 -1.08
CA CYS A 58 -9.50 -1.39 -1.68
C CYS A 58 -9.56 -1.26 -3.21
N PHE A 59 -10.43 -2.03 -3.87
CA PHE A 59 -10.52 -1.99 -5.33
C PHE A 59 -11.23 -0.74 -5.86
N ASN A 60 -12.19 -0.18 -5.14
CA ASN A 60 -12.82 1.09 -5.53
C ASN A 60 -11.87 2.28 -5.35
N TRP A 61 -11.13 2.32 -4.24
CA TRP A 61 -10.03 3.26 -4.06
C TRP A 61 -8.99 3.12 -5.18
N TRP A 62 -8.58 1.89 -5.52
CA TRP A 62 -7.61 1.65 -6.58
C TRP A 62 -8.09 2.12 -7.96
N LYS A 63 -9.39 1.97 -8.28
CA LYS A 63 -9.98 2.49 -9.53
C LYS A 63 -9.78 4.01 -9.66
N ILE A 64 -9.85 4.75 -8.56
CA ILE A 64 -9.62 6.20 -8.57
C ILE A 64 -8.12 6.49 -8.71
N ILE A 65 -7.29 5.89 -7.86
CA ILE A 65 -5.86 6.16 -7.83
C ILE A 65 -5.19 5.83 -9.17
N LYS A 66 -5.51 4.68 -9.78
CA LYS A 66 -4.88 4.27 -11.06
C LYS A 66 -5.18 5.22 -12.22
N ASN A 67 -6.29 5.96 -12.15
CA ASN A 67 -6.72 6.91 -13.18
C ASN A 67 -6.13 8.32 -13.01
N MET A 68 -5.38 8.57 -11.93
CA MET A 68 -4.56 9.79 -11.84
C MET A 68 -3.45 9.77 -12.91
N ASN A 69 -2.80 10.91 -13.16
CA ASN A 69 -1.71 10.98 -14.14
C ASN A 69 -0.44 10.27 -13.62
N TRP A 70 -0.11 9.11 -14.19
CA TRP A 70 1.07 8.31 -13.85
C TRP A 70 1.93 8.00 -15.08
N LYS A 71 3.26 8.00 -14.92
CA LYS A 71 4.15 7.40 -15.92
C LYS A 71 4.03 5.87 -15.95
N LYS A 72 3.93 5.26 -14.77
CA LYS A 72 3.62 3.85 -14.55
C LYS A 72 3.15 3.67 -13.12
N ILE A 73 2.04 2.96 -12.93
CA ILE A 73 1.57 2.48 -11.63
C ILE A 73 0.95 1.09 -11.82
N VAL A 74 1.27 0.14 -10.95
CA VAL A 74 0.79 -1.24 -11.04
C VAL A 74 0.57 -1.82 -9.65
N ILE A 75 -0.45 -2.67 -9.50
CA ILE A 75 -0.47 -3.62 -8.37
C ILE A 75 0.58 -4.68 -8.67
N ARG A 76 1.54 -4.86 -7.76
CA ARG A 76 2.59 -5.89 -7.81
C ARG A 76 2.14 -7.18 -7.15
N LYS A 77 1.43 -7.05 -6.03
CA LYS A 77 0.93 -8.19 -5.26
C LYS A 77 -0.40 -7.83 -4.62
N THR A 78 -1.27 -8.82 -4.59
CA THR A 78 -2.53 -8.80 -3.85
C THR A 78 -2.46 -9.95 -2.86
N GLU A 79 -2.66 -9.66 -1.58
CA GLU A 79 -2.85 -10.68 -0.55
C GLU A 79 -4.32 -10.64 -0.14
N THR A 80 -5.00 -11.79 -0.26
CA THR A 80 -6.44 -11.91 0.00
C THR A 80 -6.65 -12.86 1.16
N PHE A 81 -7.44 -12.42 2.12
CA PHE A 81 -7.72 -13.11 3.36
C PHE A 81 -9.23 -13.18 3.58
N ASP A 82 -9.68 -14.21 4.29
CA ASP A 82 -11.03 -14.21 4.84
C ASP A 82 -11.16 -13.10 5.89
N ASP A 83 -12.30 -12.39 5.92
CA ASP A 83 -12.46 -11.29 6.88
C ASP A 83 -12.39 -11.75 8.35
N SER A 84 -12.70 -13.03 8.64
CA SER A 84 -12.58 -13.59 10.00
C SER A 84 -11.16 -13.54 10.57
N VAL A 85 -10.12 -13.44 9.74
CA VAL A 85 -8.72 -13.31 10.17
C VAL A 85 -8.19 -11.88 10.09
N ARG A 86 -9.02 -10.89 9.76
CA ARG A 86 -8.62 -9.48 9.58
C ARG A 86 -7.81 -8.94 10.76
N ILE A 87 -8.22 -9.20 12.00
CA ILE A 87 -7.52 -8.71 13.21
C ILE A 87 -6.06 -9.19 13.26
N LYS A 88 -5.80 -10.41 12.79
CA LYS A 88 -4.45 -10.99 12.76
C LYS A 88 -3.64 -10.46 11.58
N GLU A 89 -4.29 -10.31 10.43
CA GLU A 89 -3.62 -10.03 9.17
C GLU A 89 -3.42 -8.53 8.91
N GLN A 90 -4.27 -7.65 9.42
CA GLN A 90 -4.10 -6.19 9.32
C GLN A 90 -2.81 -5.75 10.03
N LYS A 91 -1.93 -5.05 9.32
CA LYS A 91 -0.63 -4.61 9.87
C LYS A 91 -0.58 -3.12 10.12
N PHE A 92 -1.47 -2.34 9.51
CA PHE A 92 -1.52 -0.89 9.70
C PHE A 92 -2.83 -0.47 10.36
N SER A 93 -2.77 0.52 11.25
CA SER A 93 -3.93 1.03 12.00
C SER A 93 -4.51 2.33 11.44
N ASN A 94 -3.82 2.94 10.49
CA ASN A 94 -4.23 4.15 9.77
C ASN A 94 -3.60 4.15 8.38
N PHE A 95 -4.03 5.05 7.49
CA PHE A 95 -3.33 5.31 6.23
C PHE A 95 -2.49 6.59 6.31
N GLU A 96 -1.17 6.49 6.11
CA GLU A 96 -0.27 7.63 6.31
C GLU A 96 0.76 7.82 5.19
N GLU A 97 1.23 9.06 4.98
CA GLU A 97 2.44 9.32 4.18
C GLU A 97 3.67 9.06 5.06
N ILE A 98 4.52 8.12 4.67
CA ILE A 98 5.75 7.79 5.41
C ILE A 98 6.93 8.57 4.82
N VAL A 99 7.71 9.20 5.69
CA VAL A 99 8.95 9.88 5.35
C VAL A 99 10.06 9.43 6.31
N PHE A 100 11.12 8.82 5.78
CA PHE A 100 12.27 8.42 6.58
C PHE A 100 13.23 9.61 6.78
N GLN A 101 13.52 9.97 8.04
CA GLN A 101 14.19 11.24 8.39
C GLN A 101 15.73 11.28 8.17
N ASN A 102 16.33 10.45 7.31
CA ASN A 102 17.80 10.39 7.12
C ASN A 102 18.25 10.48 5.64
N SER A 103 17.56 11.29 4.83
CA SER A 103 17.65 11.29 3.35
C SER A 103 18.76 12.16 2.74
N ASN A 104 19.92 12.31 3.38
CA ASN A 104 21.09 12.91 2.70
C ASN A 104 21.75 11.96 1.68
N LYS A 105 21.33 10.68 1.58
CA LYS A 105 21.81 9.71 0.58
C LYS A 105 20.68 8.79 0.12
N LYS A 106 20.35 8.75 -1.18
CA LYS A 106 19.31 7.88 -1.78
C LYS A 106 19.32 6.39 -1.39
N ASN A 107 20.46 5.85 -0.92
CA ASN A 107 20.56 4.45 -0.45
C ASN A 107 20.01 4.24 0.98
N SER A 108 19.70 5.31 1.74
CA SER A 108 19.14 5.23 3.11
C SER A 108 17.69 4.78 3.14
N ASP A 109 16.92 5.12 2.09
CA ASP A 109 15.46 5.00 2.15
C ASP A 109 15.01 3.56 1.91
N MET A 110 15.79 2.78 1.15
CA MET A 110 15.51 1.37 0.87
C MET A 110 15.82 0.47 2.07
N SER A 111 16.91 0.74 2.81
CA SER A 111 17.19 0.03 4.05
C SER A 111 16.21 0.43 5.16
N ALA A 112 15.84 1.70 5.24
CA ALA A 112 14.78 2.16 6.14
C ALA A 112 13.43 1.51 5.81
N PHE A 113 13.08 1.42 4.52
CA PHE A 113 11.88 0.71 4.07
C PHE A 113 11.94 -0.79 4.39
N SER A 114 13.07 -1.45 4.14
CA SER A 114 13.25 -2.87 4.46
C SER A 114 13.04 -3.11 5.96
N LYS A 115 13.64 -2.28 6.82
CA LYS A 115 13.43 -2.35 8.27
C LYS A 115 11.97 -2.09 8.65
N PHE A 116 11.36 -1.06 8.08
CA PHE A 116 9.96 -0.72 8.34
C PHE A 116 9.02 -1.90 8.04
N ILE A 117 9.21 -2.58 6.91
CA ILE A 117 8.42 -3.74 6.52
C ILE A 117 8.68 -4.96 7.42
N ASP A 118 9.94 -5.16 7.84
CA ASP A 118 10.33 -6.23 8.77
C ASP A 118 9.68 -6.03 10.15
N ASP A 119 9.67 -4.79 10.67
CA ASP A 119 9.03 -4.43 11.93
C ASP A 119 7.50 -4.71 11.92
N HIS A 120 6.88 -4.77 10.73
CA HIS A 120 5.46 -5.14 10.54
C HIS A 120 5.25 -6.63 10.24
N GLY A 121 6.31 -7.46 10.25
CA GLY A 121 6.26 -8.89 9.94
C GLY A 121 5.94 -9.18 8.47
N LEU A 122 6.33 -8.29 7.56
CA LEU A 122 6.01 -8.36 6.12
C LEU A 122 7.26 -8.55 5.25
N SER A 123 8.35 -9.08 5.81
CA SER A 123 9.67 -9.17 5.16
C SER A 123 9.65 -9.91 3.82
N HIS A 124 8.72 -10.86 3.64
CA HIS A 124 8.52 -11.58 2.38
C HIS A 124 8.15 -10.67 1.20
N ILE A 125 7.47 -9.55 1.47
CA ILE A 125 6.99 -8.60 0.46
C ILE A 125 8.11 -7.85 -0.22
N PHE A 126 9.23 -7.64 0.47
CA PHE A 126 10.34 -6.89 -0.09
C PHE A 126 10.83 -7.52 -1.41
N ASN A 127 11.01 -8.84 -1.43
CA ASN A 127 11.45 -9.55 -2.63
C ASN A 127 10.41 -9.50 -3.76
N ASP A 128 9.12 -9.62 -3.43
CA ASP A 128 8.01 -9.54 -4.39
C ASP A 128 7.91 -8.15 -5.04
N LEU A 129 8.14 -7.08 -4.28
CA LEU A 129 8.08 -5.71 -4.77
C LEU A 129 9.20 -5.37 -5.76
N PHE A 130 10.39 -5.91 -5.52
CA PHE A 130 11.60 -5.60 -6.29
C PHE A 130 11.99 -6.69 -7.31
N ASN A 131 11.16 -7.74 -7.45
CA ASN A 131 11.43 -8.89 -8.32
C ASN A 131 12.83 -9.50 -8.06
N LEU A 132 13.18 -9.70 -6.79
CA LEU A 132 14.48 -10.26 -6.39
C LEU A 132 14.45 -11.80 -6.26
N SER A 133 13.38 -12.43 -6.75
CA SER A 133 13.11 -13.87 -6.75
C SER A 133 13.57 -14.56 -8.04
#